data_AF-E3DPB2-F1
#
_entry.id   AF-E3DPB2-F1
#
_cell.length_a   1.000
_cell.length_b   1.000
_cell.length_c   1.000
_cell.angle_alpha   90.00
_cell.angle_beta   90.00
_cell.angle_gamma   90.00
#
_symmetry.space_group_name_H-M   'P 1'
#
loop_
_entity.id
_entity.type
_entity.pdbx_description
1 polymer ?
#
loop_
_entity_poly.entity_id
_entity_poly.type
_entity_poly.pdbx_seq_one_letter_code
_entity_poly.pdbx_strand_id
1 'polypeptide(L)'
;MHTDEQTNKVYIYDGSYQGLLTTLYTAFKLKEIPVKILAKNKFKKDLFYQEKKIETDFKKAEFFSEQIKEHISAQALNNIFHAYLSEAEKVEIYLFRYLFKGFKVGAEVDEYLTKTYVREIHDLAHKVRHESHRLKGFIRLKEAAGNKYYGAIEPDFKILILLGPHFKKRFSTIDWIIHDKKREKAVIFSKDNSEWLLIDLEKDFEPELSKKEKDIQNLWQSFFEAVTIENRRNLKVQQQFMPKKYWKYLIEKPANYNKLK
;
A
#
# COMPACT_ATOMS: atom_id res chain seq x y z
N MET A 1 30.71 -9.36 25.79
CA MET A 1 31.16 -9.71 24.43
C MET A 1 30.30 -10.87 23.93
N HIS A 2 29.24 -10.59 23.16
CA HIS A 2 28.57 -11.61 22.36
C HIS A 2 29.05 -11.38 20.93
N THR A 3 29.81 -12.35 20.42
CA THR A 3 30.22 -12.44 19.03
C THR A 3 28.95 -12.49 18.18
N ASP A 4 28.72 -11.42 17.41
CA ASP A 4 27.76 -11.40 16.30
C ASP A 4 28.23 -12.42 15.26
N GLU A 5 27.92 -13.70 15.43
CA GLU A 5 27.96 -14.64 14.32
C GLU A 5 26.88 -14.20 13.34
N GLN A 6 27.27 -13.38 12.36
CA GLN A 6 26.47 -13.13 11.17
C GLN A 6 26.25 -14.48 10.48
N THR A 7 25.12 -15.10 10.79
CA THR A 7 24.69 -16.31 10.10
C THR A 7 24.48 -15.96 8.64
N ASN A 8 25.04 -16.74 7.71
CA ASN A 8 24.87 -16.54 6.27
C ASN A 8 23.46 -16.97 5.78
N LYS A 9 22.46 -16.74 6.64
CA LYS A 9 21.09 -17.21 6.50
C LYS A 9 20.22 -16.16 5.84
N VAL A 10 19.38 -16.62 4.91
CA VAL A 10 18.35 -15.81 4.26
C VAL A 10 16.99 -16.40 4.60
N TYR A 11 16.16 -15.58 5.25
CA TYR A 11 14.81 -15.97 5.62
C TYR A 11 13.85 -15.68 4.47
N ILE A 12 13.04 -16.66 4.09
CA ILE A 12 12.13 -16.58 2.95
C ILE A 12 10.70 -16.80 3.43
N TYR A 13 9.80 -15.89 3.08
CA TYR A 13 8.37 -15.95 3.44
C TYR A 13 7.48 -15.82 2.21
N ASP A 14 6.18 -16.04 2.36
CA ASP A 14 5.20 -16.06 1.26
C ASP A 14 4.92 -14.69 0.61
N GLY A 15 5.43 -13.60 1.17
CA GLY A 15 5.19 -12.23 0.71
C GLY A 15 3.98 -11.54 1.36
N SER A 16 3.21 -12.23 2.20
CA SER A 16 2.09 -11.66 2.98
C SER A 16 2.58 -10.88 4.21
N TYR A 17 1.74 -9.99 4.74
CA TYR A 17 2.08 -9.25 5.95
C TYR A 17 2.19 -10.16 7.18
N GLN A 18 1.31 -11.16 7.26
CA GLN A 18 1.32 -12.17 8.32
C GLN A 18 2.60 -13.01 8.24
N GLY A 19 2.99 -13.46 7.04
CA GLY A 19 4.24 -14.18 6.81
C GLY A 19 5.47 -13.36 7.20
N LEU A 20 5.48 -12.06 6.92
CA LEU A 20 6.54 -11.15 7.37
C LEU A 20 6.62 -11.11 8.90
N LEU A 21 5.49 -10.93 9.60
CA LEU A 21 5.46 -10.88 11.06
C LEU A 21 5.89 -12.22 11.68
N THR A 22 5.42 -13.36 11.15
CA THR A 22 5.88 -14.69 11.60
C THR A 22 7.39 -14.84 11.41
N THR A 23 7.94 -14.33 10.32
CA THR A 23 9.37 -14.37 10.01
C THR A 23 10.20 -13.53 10.97
N LEU A 24 9.75 -12.29 11.24
CA LEU A 24 10.38 -11.40 12.21
C LEU A 24 10.34 -12.03 13.61
N TYR A 25 9.16 -12.49 14.06
CA TYR A 25 8.99 -13.21 15.32
C TYR A 25 9.96 -14.40 15.44
N THR A 26 10.09 -15.20 14.39
CA THR A 26 10.98 -16.37 14.37
C THR A 26 12.44 -15.96 14.51
N ALA A 27 12.86 -14.86 13.87
CA ALA A 27 14.21 -14.32 14.03
C ALA A 27 14.48 -13.90 15.49
N PHE A 28 13.54 -13.21 16.13
CA PHE A 28 13.64 -12.84 17.56
C PHE A 28 13.67 -14.05 18.47
N LYS A 29 12.76 -15.02 18.26
CA LYS A 29 12.66 -16.22 19.08
C LYS A 29 13.94 -17.06 19.06
N LEU A 30 14.56 -17.18 17.89
CA LEU A 30 15.80 -17.92 17.71
C LEU A 30 17.05 -17.10 18.03
N LYS A 31 16.90 -15.81 18.32
CA LYS A 31 18.01 -14.85 18.51
C LYS A 31 18.96 -14.84 17.31
N GLU A 32 18.42 -15.05 16.11
CA GLU A 32 19.17 -15.07 14.85
C GLU A 32 19.07 -13.70 14.18
N ILE A 33 20.19 -13.20 13.65
CA ILE A 33 20.23 -11.98 12.82
C ILE A 33 20.38 -12.43 11.35
N PRO A 34 19.29 -12.51 10.57
CA PRO A 34 19.37 -12.91 9.18
C PRO A 34 20.08 -11.84 8.34
N VAL A 35 20.85 -12.25 7.33
CA VAL A 35 21.50 -11.34 6.39
C VAL A 35 20.47 -10.66 5.48
N LYS A 36 19.46 -11.43 5.06
CA LYS A 36 18.31 -10.93 4.29
C LYS A 36 17.02 -11.59 4.75
N ILE A 37 15.93 -10.85 4.64
CA ILE A 37 14.57 -11.36 4.73
C ILE A 37 13.90 -11.02 3.41
N LEU A 38 13.40 -12.01 2.68
CA LEU A 38 12.89 -11.84 1.32
C LEU A 38 11.55 -12.54 1.13
N ALA A 39 10.64 -11.87 0.44
CA ALA A 39 9.44 -12.53 -0.09
C ALA A 39 9.84 -13.56 -1.17
N LYS A 40 9.10 -14.67 -1.26
CA LYS A 40 9.36 -15.78 -2.19
C LYS A 40 9.52 -15.34 -3.64
N ASN A 41 8.74 -14.35 -4.08
CA ASN A 41 8.81 -13.80 -5.44
C ASN A 41 10.06 -12.94 -5.71
N LYS A 42 10.73 -12.43 -4.66
CA LYS A 42 11.97 -11.65 -4.75
C LYS A 42 13.23 -12.52 -4.57
N PHE A 43 13.07 -13.75 -4.09
CA PHE A 43 14.19 -14.64 -3.85
C PHE A 43 14.73 -15.22 -5.16
N LYS A 44 16.04 -15.07 -5.38
CA LYS A 44 16.79 -15.77 -6.41
C LYS A 44 17.77 -16.70 -5.71
N LYS A 45 17.78 -17.97 -6.10
CA LYS A 45 18.67 -18.96 -5.49
C LYS A 45 20.13 -18.56 -5.75
N ASP A 46 20.91 -18.60 -4.70
CA ASP A 46 22.32 -18.22 -4.69
C ASP A 46 23.06 -19.30 -3.88
N LEU A 47 24.22 -19.77 -4.37
CA LEU A 47 25.00 -20.81 -3.71
C LEU A 47 25.58 -20.35 -2.35
N PHE A 48 25.71 -19.04 -2.15
CA PHE A 48 26.37 -18.51 -0.97
C PHE A 48 25.45 -18.39 0.24
N TYR A 49 24.13 -18.53 0.11
CA TYR A 49 23.20 -18.33 1.24
C TYR A 49 22.56 -19.62 1.73
N GLN A 50 22.47 -19.78 3.06
CA GLN A 50 21.67 -20.83 3.66
C GLN A 50 20.20 -20.37 3.70
N GLU A 51 19.36 -20.98 2.86
CA GLU A 51 17.93 -20.65 2.84
C GLU A 51 17.18 -21.22 4.04
N LYS A 52 16.33 -20.41 4.65
CA LYS A 52 15.37 -20.84 5.68
C LYS A 52 13.98 -20.36 5.29
N LYS A 53 13.15 -21.30 4.85
CA LYS A 53 11.75 -21.03 4.50
C LYS A 53 10.94 -20.99 5.79
N ILE A 54 10.19 -19.91 5.98
CA ILE A 54 9.32 -19.71 7.12
C ILE A 54 7.88 -19.83 6.63
N GLU A 55 7.13 -20.76 7.23
CA GLU A 55 5.71 -20.91 6.99
C GLU A 55 4.93 -19.88 7.78
N THR A 56 3.91 -19.30 7.13
CA THR A 56 3.05 -18.28 7.74
C THR A 56 2.20 -18.91 8.83
N ASP A 57 2.24 -18.30 10.02
CA ASP A 57 1.46 -18.70 11.18
C ASP A 57 0.72 -17.48 11.72
N PHE A 58 -0.59 -17.45 11.48
CA PHE A 58 -1.46 -16.33 11.86
C PHE A 58 -1.47 -16.07 13.36
N LYS A 59 -1.42 -17.12 14.20
CA LYS A 59 -1.40 -16.97 15.66
C LYS A 59 -0.09 -16.33 16.12
N LYS A 60 1.05 -16.73 15.54
CA LYS A 60 2.34 -16.09 15.83
C LYS A 60 2.39 -14.64 15.34
N ALA A 61 1.84 -14.36 14.16
CA ALA A 61 1.79 -13.01 13.61
C ALA A 61 0.93 -12.07 14.45
N GLU A 62 -0.23 -12.53 14.92
CA GLU A 62 -1.11 -11.80 15.83
C GLU A 62 -0.42 -11.57 17.18
N PHE A 63 0.10 -12.63 17.81
CA PHE A 63 0.87 -12.53 19.05
C PHE A 63 2.00 -11.50 18.92
N PHE A 64 2.80 -11.57 17.87
CA PHE A 64 3.92 -10.63 17.68
C PHE A 64 3.43 -9.20 17.45
N SER A 65 2.29 -9.01 16.79
CA SER A 65 1.68 -7.68 16.64
C SER A 65 1.30 -7.08 17.99
N GLU A 66 0.70 -7.86 18.88
CA GLU A 66 0.37 -7.41 20.24
C GLU A 66 1.63 -7.09 21.05
N GLN A 67 2.68 -7.92 20.96
CA GLN A 67 3.96 -7.65 21.62
C GLN A 67 4.62 -6.35 21.12
N ILE A 68 4.51 -6.03 19.82
CA ILE A 68 5.00 -4.76 19.27
C ILE A 68 4.19 -3.59 19.85
N LYS A 69 2.86 -3.70 19.93
CA LYS A 69 2.01 -2.64 20.48
C LYS A 69 2.31 -2.38 21.95
N GLU A 70 2.46 -3.45 22.73
CA GLU A 70 2.65 -3.41 24.18
C GLU A 70 4.04 -2.90 24.56
N HIS A 71 5.09 -3.41 23.93
CA HIS A 71 6.47 -3.08 24.32
C HIS A 71 7.09 -1.92 23.54
N ILE A 72 6.55 -1.56 22.38
CA ILE A 72 7.07 -0.46 21.55
C ILE A 72 6.02 0.64 21.47
N SER A 73 5.03 0.51 20.58
CA SER A 73 3.86 1.38 20.50
C SER A 73 2.91 0.93 19.37
N ALA A 74 1.65 1.35 19.44
CA ALA A 74 0.72 1.20 18.33
C ALA A 74 1.17 1.97 17.07
N GLN A 75 1.85 3.10 17.25
CA GLN A 75 2.39 3.90 16.14
C GLN A 75 3.53 3.16 15.42
N ALA A 76 4.40 2.46 16.14
CA ALA A 76 5.45 1.64 15.57
C ALA A 76 4.87 0.51 14.71
N LEU A 77 3.83 -0.19 15.19
CA LEU A 77 3.14 -1.21 14.38
C LEU A 77 2.53 -0.60 13.11
N ASN A 78 1.94 0.60 13.23
CA ASN A 78 1.39 1.32 12.09
C ASN A 78 2.49 1.71 11.08
N ASN A 79 3.64 2.19 11.54
CA ASN A 79 4.80 2.48 10.70
C ASN A 79 5.31 1.22 9.99
N ILE A 80 5.40 0.08 10.70
CA ILE A 80 5.80 -1.21 10.15
C ILE A 80 4.86 -1.64 9.01
N PHE A 81 3.54 -1.59 9.24
CA PHE A 81 2.56 -1.97 8.22
C PHE A 81 2.67 -1.09 6.98
N HIS A 82 2.75 0.24 7.13
CA HIS A 82 2.84 1.14 5.99
C HIS A 82 4.17 1.01 5.25
N ALA A 83 5.30 0.84 5.96
CA ALA A 83 6.57 0.59 5.33
C ALA A 83 6.55 -0.72 4.52
N TYR A 84 5.95 -1.80 5.04
CA TYR A 84 5.76 -3.05 4.29
C TYR A 84 5.01 -2.83 2.96
N LEU A 85 3.94 -2.03 2.96
CA LEU A 85 3.16 -1.73 1.75
C LEU A 85 3.93 -0.93 0.68
N SER A 86 5.09 -0.35 1.02
CA SER A 86 5.93 0.39 0.08
C SER A 86 6.65 -0.50 -0.95
N GLU A 87 6.80 -1.80 -0.66
CA GLU A 87 7.56 -2.77 -1.46
C GLU A 87 9.04 -2.44 -1.69
N ALA A 88 9.58 -1.43 -0.99
CA ALA A 88 10.94 -0.96 -1.16
C ALA A 88 11.98 -2.07 -0.94
N GLU A 89 13.13 -1.94 -1.59
CA GLU A 89 14.25 -2.86 -1.38
C GLU A 89 14.73 -2.77 0.08
N LYS A 90 15.09 -3.92 0.67
CA LYS A 90 15.62 -4.03 2.05
C LYS A 90 14.65 -3.60 3.14
N VAL A 91 13.38 -3.33 2.84
CA VAL A 91 12.41 -2.89 3.85
C VAL A 91 12.30 -3.91 4.99
N GLU A 92 12.32 -5.21 4.70
CA GLU A 92 12.18 -6.26 5.71
C GLU A 92 13.34 -6.27 6.73
N ILE A 93 14.59 -6.04 6.27
CA ILE A 93 15.75 -5.99 7.17
C ILE A 93 15.80 -4.68 7.96
N TYR A 94 15.31 -3.57 7.39
CA TYR A 94 15.13 -2.34 8.15
C TYR A 94 14.08 -2.50 9.24
N LEU A 95 12.95 -3.16 8.94
CA LEU A 95 11.92 -3.48 9.92
C LEU A 95 12.47 -4.35 11.06
N PHE A 96 13.29 -5.36 10.74
CA PHE A 96 13.96 -6.16 11.77
C PHE A 96 14.84 -5.31 12.71
N ARG A 97 15.69 -4.44 12.14
CA ARG A 97 16.57 -3.56 12.93
C ARG A 97 15.80 -2.54 13.76
N TYR A 98 14.73 -2.00 13.19
CA TYR A 98 13.83 -1.08 13.87
C TYR A 98 13.15 -1.75 15.06
N LEU A 99 12.60 -2.95 14.88
CA LEU A 99 12.05 -3.75 15.98
C LEU A 99 13.12 -4.11 17.02
N PHE A 100 14.32 -4.47 16.59
CA PHE A 100 15.40 -4.85 17.51
C PHE A 100 15.81 -3.69 18.40
N LYS A 101 15.84 -2.46 17.86
CA LYS A 101 16.03 -1.25 18.66
C LYS A 101 14.80 -0.95 19.50
N GLY A 102 13.60 -1.06 18.93
CA GLY A 102 12.32 -0.83 19.60
C GLY A 102 12.13 -1.67 20.85
N PHE A 103 12.40 -2.97 20.80
CA PHE A 103 12.31 -3.83 22.00
C PHE A 103 13.34 -3.48 23.09
N LYS A 104 14.33 -2.62 22.82
CA LYS A 104 15.30 -2.12 23.82
C LYS A 104 14.93 -0.77 24.41
N VAL A 105 14.27 0.09 23.64
CA VAL A 105 14.00 1.49 24.03
C VAL A 105 12.52 1.85 24.06
N GLY A 106 11.64 0.90 23.74
CA GLY A 106 10.20 1.11 23.62
C GLY A 106 9.83 2.14 22.56
N ALA A 107 8.84 2.97 22.89
CA ALA A 107 8.24 3.96 21.99
C ALA A 107 9.26 4.99 21.46
N GLU A 108 10.32 5.27 22.21
CA GLU A 108 11.38 6.23 21.84
C GLU A 108 12.09 5.85 20.54
N VAL A 109 11.95 4.62 20.02
CA VAL A 109 12.57 4.19 18.77
C VAL A 109 12.27 5.12 17.60
N ASP A 110 11.09 5.74 17.59
CA ASP A 110 10.67 6.69 16.56
C ASP A 110 11.45 8.02 16.59
N GLU A 111 12.15 8.31 17.68
CA GLU A 111 13.00 9.51 17.84
C GLU A 111 14.44 9.28 17.35
N TYR A 112 14.85 8.03 17.11
CA TYR A 112 16.20 7.69 16.65
C TYR A 112 16.39 7.94 15.14
N LEU A 113 15.98 9.10 14.64
CA LEU A 113 16.03 9.48 13.22
C LEU A 113 17.46 9.53 12.62
N THR A 114 18.48 9.59 13.47
CA THR A 114 19.89 9.46 13.05
C THR A 114 20.25 8.05 12.59
N LYS A 115 19.45 7.04 12.97
CA LYS A 115 19.59 5.67 12.48
C LYS A 115 18.90 5.53 11.13
N THR A 116 19.67 5.10 10.13
CA THR A 116 19.20 4.96 8.75
C THR A 116 17.94 4.13 8.64
N TYR A 117 17.87 2.95 9.28
CA TYR A 117 16.69 2.08 9.23
C TYR A 117 15.43 2.72 9.82
N VAL A 118 15.54 3.58 10.85
CA VAL A 118 14.40 4.29 11.44
C VAL A 118 13.88 5.31 10.44
N ARG A 119 14.78 6.15 9.92
CA ARG A 119 14.45 7.17 8.92
C ARG A 119 13.81 6.57 7.66
N GLU A 120 14.39 5.50 7.12
CA GLU A 120 13.83 4.82 5.93
C GLU A 120 12.41 4.30 6.19
N ILE A 121 12.13 3.70 7.36
CA ILE A 121 10.77 3.25 7.70
C ILE A 121 9.80 4.41 7.78
N HIS A 122 10.19 5.51 8.43
CA HIS A 122 9.35 6.71 8.54
C HIS A 122 9.05 7.31 7.17
N ASP A 123 10.07 7.46 6.32
CA ASP A 123 9.93 8.00 4.98
C ASP A 123 9.02 7.13 4.10
N LEU A 124 9.21 5.80 4.14
CA LEU A 124 8.36 4.86 3.42
C LEU A 124 6.92 4.89 3.94
N ALA A 125 6.73 4.86 5.25
CA ALA A 125 5.40 4.93 5.86
C ALA A 125 4.68 6.23 5.50
N HIS A 126 5.38 7.37 5.54
CA HIS A 126 4.85 8.67 5.14
C HIS A 126 4.43 8.69 3.66
N LYS A 127 5.30 8.22 2.74
CA LYS A 127 5.00 8.16 1.30
C LYS A 127 3.75 7.32 1.02
N VAL A 128 3.63 6.16 1.65
CA VAL A 128 2.47 5.26 1.49
C VAL A 128 1.19 5.90 2.02
N ARG A 129 1.21 6.49 3.23
CA ARG A 129 0.06 7.20 3.80
C ARG A 129 -0.37 8.37 2.92
N HIS A 130 0.59 9.15 2.44
CA HIS A 130 0.33 10.32 1.63
C HIS A 130 -0.27 9.96 0.26
N GLU A 131 0.25 8.92 -0.40
CA GLU A 131 -0.38 8.40 -1.63
C GLU A 131 -1.80 7.87 -1.38
N SER A 132 -1.99 7.06 -0.33
CA SER A 132 -3.32 6.55 0.03
C SER A 132 -4.31 7.69 0.28
N HIS A 133 -3.89 8.72 1.02
CA HIS A 133 -4.73 9.88 1.30
C HIS A 133 -5.15 10.63 0.02
N ARG A 134 -4.21 10.88 -0.90
CA ARG A 134 -4.51 11.52 -2.20
C ARG A 134 -5.50 10.70 -3.02
N LEU A 135 -5.29 9.39 -3.11
CA LEU A 135 -6.14 8.51 -3.93
C LEU A 135 -7.59 8.43 -3.42
N LYS A 136 -7.83 8.62 -2.11
CA LYS A 136 -9.19 8.78 -1.58
C LYS A 136 -9.97 9.92 -2.26
N GLY A 137 -9.29 10.99 -2.66
CA GLY A 137 -9.89 12.12 -3.36
C GLY A 137 -9.86 12.03 -4.89
N PHE A 138 -8.94 11.24 -5.46
CA PHE A 138 -8.73 11.18 -6.91
C PHE A 138 -9.46 10.06 -7.62
N ILE A 139 -9.81 8.97 -6.91
CA ILE A 139 -10.56 7.88 -7.52
C ILE A 139 -11.89 8.40 -8.05
N ARG A 140 -12.18 8.07 -9.31
CA ARG A 140 -13.46 8.32 -9.96
C ARG A 140 -14.14 6.98 -10.15
N LEU A 141 -15.32 6.84 -9.58
CA LEU A 141 -16.18 5.68 -9.76
C LEU A 141 -17.09 5.94 -10.95
N LYS A 142 -17.05 5.04 -11.93
CA LYS A 142 -17.84 5.06 -13.15
C LYS A 142 -18.89 3.95 -13.08
N GLU A 143 -20.09 4.21 -13.54
CA GLU A 143 -21.13 3.19 -13.61
C GLU A 143 -20.77 2.14 -14.68
N ALA A 144 -20.67 0.89 -14.23
CA ALA A 144 -20.47 -0.29 -15.05
C ALA A 144 -21.80 -1.05 -15.23
N ALA A 145 -21.83 -1.99 -16.17
CA ALA A 145 -22.96 -2.87 -16.39
C ALA A 145 -23.44 -3.53 -15.08
N GLY A 146 -24.77 -3.66 -14.93
CA GLY A 146 -25.37 -4.28 -13.75
C GLY A 146 -25.40 -3.40 -12.50
N ASN A 147 -25.45 -2.07 -12.63
CA ASN A 147 -25.54 -1.10 -11.52
C ASN A 147 -24.38 -1.19 -10.51
N LYS A 148 -23.20 -1.59 -11.00
CA LYS A 148 -21.96 -1.63 -10.22
C LYS A 148 -21.09 -0.44 -10.57
N TYR A 149 -20.16 -0.09 -9.70
CA TYR A 149 -19.27 1.03 -9.92
C TYR A 149 -17.82 0.57 -10.00
N TYR A 150 -17.06 1.20 -10.89
CA TYR A 150 -15.67 0.84 -11.13
C TYR A 150 -14.76 2.06 -11.10
N GLY A 151 -13.68 1.96 -10.35
CA GLY A 151 -12.60 2.93 -10.32
C GLY A 151 -11.26 2.27 -10.61
N ALA A 152 -10.51 2.81 -11.57
CA ALA A 152 -9.17 2.35 -11.90
C ALA A 152 -8.10 3.31 -11.34
N ILE A 153 -6.99 2.75 -10.86
CA ILE A 153 -5.82 3.46 -10.34
C ILE A 153 -4.52 2.73 -10.70
N GLU A 154 -3.40 3.45 -10.66
CA GLU A 154 -2.04 2.87 -10.68
C GLU A 154 -1.18 3.54 -9.60
N PRO A 155 -1.29 3.09 -8.34
CA PRO A 155 -0.49 3.60 -7.24
C PRO A 155 0.97 3.13 -7.32
N ASP A 156 1.88 3.94 -6.76
CA ASP A 156 3.27 3.52 -6.58
C ASP A 156 3.37 2.38 -5.57
N PHE A 157 2.51 2.36 -4.54
CA PHE A 157 2.54 1.42 -3.42
C PHE A 157 1.28 0.52 -3.33
N LYS A 158 1.33 -0.54 -2.50
CA LYS A 158 0.21 -1.49 -2.27
C LYS A 158 -0.90 -0.90 -1.39
N ILE A 159 -1.53 0.18 -1.83
CA ILE A 159 -2.46 0.98 -0.99
C ILE A 159 -3.91 0.48 -1.00
N LEU A 160 -4.26 -0.52 -1.81
CA LEU A 160 -5.63 -1.02 -1.94
C LEU A 160 -6.26 -1.36 -0.57
N ILE A 161 -5.52 -2.07 0.28
CA ILE A 161 -5.96 -2.43 1.63
C ILE A 161 -6.32 -1.21 2.51
N LEU A 162 -5.69 -0.05 2.24
CA LEU A 162 -5.94 1.21 2.95
C LEU A 162 -7.15 1.98 2.39
N LEU A 163 -7.56 1.68 1.16
CA LEU A 163 -8.72 2.32 0.51
C LEU A 163 -10.04 1.66 0.92
N GLY A 164 -10.06 0.33 1.07
CA GLY A 164 -11.28 -0.44 1.37
C GLY A 164 -12.14 0.16 2.49
N PRO A 165 -11.60 0.38 3.71
CA PRO A 165 -12.35 0.97 4.81
C PRO A 165 -12.92 2.37 4.52
N HIS A 166 -12.19 3.20 3.77
CA HIS A 166 -12.64 4.55 3.42
C HIS A 166 -13.82 4.51 2.45
N PHE A 167 -13.71 3.73 1.38
CA PHE A 167 -14.76 3.63 0.37
C PHE A 167 -15.98 2.87 0.87
N LYS A 168 -15.82 1.85 1.73
CA LYS A 168 -16.93 1.20 2.43
C LYS A 168 -17.73 2.22 3.23
N LYS A 169 -17.06 3.10 3.98
CA LYS A 169 -17.73 4.13 4.78
C LYS A 169 -18.43 5.19 3.90
N ARG A 170 -17.83 5.56 2.77
CA ARG A 170 -18.33 6.64 1.89
C ARG A 170 -19.42 6.18 0.91
N PHE A 171 -19.34 4.94 0.44
CA PHE A 171 -20.17 4.38 -0.63
C PHE A 171 -20.72 3.02 -0.18
N SER A 172 -21.40 2.99 0.96
CA SER A 172 -21.94 1.76 1.57
C SER A 172 -23.18 1.22 0.87
N THR A 173 -23.86 2.03 0.04
CA THR A 173 -25.15 1.70 -0.58
C THR A 173 -25.04 1.19 -2.02
N ILE A 174 -23.83 1.14 -2.57
CA ILE A 174 -23.55 0.74 -3.95
C ILE A 174 -22.46 -0.32 -3.98
N ASP A 175 -22.55 -1.24 -4.93
CA ASP A 175 -21.48 -2.20 -5.19
C ASP A 175 -20.37 -1.52 -5.99
N TRP A 176 -19.12 -1.68 -5.55
CA TRP A 176 -18.00 -1.03 -6.21
C TRP A 176 -16.74 -1.88 -6.25
N ILE A 177 -15.91 -1.59 -7.26
CA ILE A 177 -14.62 -2.21 -7.51
C ILE A 177 -13.58 -1.10 -7.66
N ILE A 178 -12.49 -1.17 -6.89
CA ILE A 178 -11.32 -0.29 -7.06
C ILE A 178 -10.15 -1.17 -7.51
N HIS A 179 -9.72 -0.97 -8.74
CA HIS A 179 -8.72 -1.78 -9.43
C HIS A 179 -7.37 -1.06 -9.50
N ASP A 180 -6.34 -1.66 -8.90
CA ASP A 180 -4.93 -1.35 -9.17
C ASP A 180 -4.50 -2.03 -10.48
N LYS A 181 -4.58 -1.28 -11.58
CA LYS A 181 -4.23 -1.73 -12.94
C LYS A 181 -2.77 -2.14 -13.08
N LYS A 182 -1.87 -1.60 -12.25
CA LYS A 182 -0.43 -1.91 -12.31
C LYS A 182 -0.15 -3.30 -11.74
N ARG A 183 -0.95 -3.74 -10.77
CA ARG A 183 -0.74 -5.00 -10.04
C ARG A 183 -1.80 -6.06 -10.33
N GLU A 184 -2.81 -5.73 -11.14
CA GLU A 184 -3.95 -6.62 -11.46
C GLU A 184 -4.64 -7.10 -10.17
N LYS A 185 -4.83 -6.19 -9.21
CA LYS A 185 -5.52 -6.45 -7.95
C LYS A 185 -6.68 -5.50 -7.78
N ALA A 186 -7.72 -5.92 -7.07
CA ALA A 186 -8.83 -5.05 -6.75
C ALA A 186 -9.32 -5.21 -5.31
N VAL A 187 -9.85 -4.11 -4.77
CA VAL A 187 -10.80 -4.19 -3.66
C VAL A 187 -12.20 -4.20 -4.25
N ILE A 188 -12.96 -5.24 -3.94
CA ILE A 188 -14.38 -5.33 -4.26
C ILE A 188 -15.19 -5.10 -2.99
N PHE A 189 -16.34 -4.46 -3.10
CA PHE A 189 -17.30 -4.30 -2.01
C PHE A 189 -18.69 -4.72 -2.45
N SER A 190 -19.34 -5.51 -1.60
CA SER A 190 -20.74 -5.87 -1.74
C SER A 190 -21.56 -5.11 -0.71
N LYS A 191 -22.56 -4.35 -1.17
CA LYS A 191 -23.49 -3.65 -0.28
C LYS A 191 -24.36 -4.61 0.53
N ASP A 192 -24.70 -5.76 -0.06
CA ASP A 192 -25.60 -6.75 0.55
C ASP A 192 -24.94 -7.43 1.75
N ASN A 193 -23.65 -7.77 1.62
CA ASN A 193 -22.87 -8.35 2.72
C ASN A 193 -22.23 -7.28 3.61
N SER A 194 -22.22 -6.02 3.19
CA SER A 194 -21.48 -4.92 3.82
C SER A 194 -20.00 -5.25 4.03
N GLU A 195 -19.41 -6.01 3.12
CA GLU A 195 -18.03 -6.51 3.21
C GLU A 195 -17.23 -6.15 1.97
N TRP A 196 -15.92 -5.97 2.18
CA TRP A 196 -14.98 -5.80 1.08
C TRP A 196 -13.91 -6.87 1.12
N LEU A 197 -13.44 -7.26 -0.06
CA LEU A 197 -12.41 -8.28 -0.25
C LEU A 197 -11.32 -7.74 -1.16
N LEU A 198 -10.07 -8.15 -0.90
CA LEU A 198 -8.94 -7.91 -1.80
C LEU A 198 -8.74 -9.16 -2.66
N ILE A 199 -8.82 -9.02 -3.98
CA ILE A 199 -8.71 -10.11 -4.94
C ILE A 199 -7.66 -9.82 -6.00
N ASP A 200 -7.15 -10.88 -6.62
CA ASP A 200 -6.45 -10.80 -7.90
C ASP A 200 -7.49 -10.74 -9.03
N LEU A 201 -7.24 -9.91 -10.04
CA LEU A 201 -8.03 -9.80 -11.25
C LEU A 201 -7.27 -10.42 -12.42
N GLU A 202 -8.02 -10.78 -13.46
CA GLU A 202 -7.43 -11.17 -14.73
C GLU A 202 -6.70 -9.99 -15.38
N LYS A 203 -5.62 -10.34 -16.09
CA LYS A 203 -4.87 -9.39 -16.89
C LYS A 203 -5.78 -8.70 -17.91
N ASP A 204 -5.57 -7.39 -18.06
CA ASP A 204 -6.32 -6.54 -18.97
C ASP A 204 -7.85 -6.46 -18.70
N PHE A 205 -8.30 -6.88 -17.50
CA PHE A 205 -9.70 -6.73 -17.09
C PHE A 205 -10.18 -5.29 -17.24
N GLU A 206 -11.21 -5.08 -18.06
CA GLU A 206 -11.90 -3.80 -18.22
C GLU A 206 -13.42 -4.06 -18.21
N PRO A 207 -14.18 -3.45 -17.29
CA PRO A 207 -15.61 -3.63 -17.27
C PRO A 207 -16.29 -2.86 -18.41
N GLU A 208 -17.39 -3.42 -18.91
CA GLU A 208 -18.29 -2.69 -19.79
C GLU A 208 -18.99 -1.57 -19.01
N LEU A 209 -18.89 -0.34 -19.50
CA LEU A 209 -19.55 0.81 -18.89
C LEU A 209 -21.04 0.84 -19.21
N SER A 210 -21.84 1.44 -18.32
CA SER A 210 -23.26 1.63 -18.58
C SER A 210 -23.48 2.54 -19.79
N LYS A 211 -24.61 2.36 -20.50
CA LYS A 211 -24.96 3.23 -21.64
C LYS A 211 -25.09 4.70 -21.24
N LYS A 212 -25.48 4.98 -19.99
CA LYS A 212 -25.69 6.33 -19.45
C LYS A 212 -24.41 6.96 -18.90
N GLU A 213 -23.40 6.15 -18.57
CA GLU A 213 -22.15 6.62 -17.98
C GLU A 213 -21.46 7.68 -18.85
N LYS A 214 -21.53 7.54 -20.18
CA LYS A 214 -20.98 8.53 -21.10
C LYS A 214 -21.64 9.91 -20.95
N ASP A 215 -22.95 9.95 -20.78
CA ASP A 215 -23.70 11.20 -20.61
C ASP A 215 -23.35 11.84 -19.26
N ILE A 216 -23.21 11.05 -18.20
CA ILE A 216 -22.77 11.50 -16.88
C ILE A 216 -21.37 12.13 -16.95
N GLN A 217 -20.44 11.51 -17.67
CA GLN A 217 -19.10 12.06 -17.85
C GLN A 217 -19.11 13.39 -18.60
N ASN A 218 -19.94 13.53 -19.63
CA ASN A 218 -20.08 14.79 -20.37
C ASN A 218 -20.66 15.91 -19.50
N LEU A 219 -21.65 15.60 -18.66
CA LEU A 219 -22.21 16.53 -17.69
C LEU A 219 -21.16 16.98 -16.68
N TRP A 220 -20.36 16.05 -16.16
CA TRP A 220 -19.25 16.36 -15.24
C TRP A 220 -18.22 17.29 -15.89
N GLN A 221 -17.82 17.01 -17.14
CA GLN A 221 -16.88 17.86 -17.88
C GLN A 221 -17.45 19.27 -18.10
N SER A 222 -18.71 19.36 -18.54
CA SER A 222 -19.37 20.65 -18.75
C SER A 222 -19.48 21.46 -17.47
N PHE A 223 -19.83 20.81 -16.35
CA PHE A 223 -19.85 21.43 -15.03
C PHE A 223 -18.45 21.92 -14.62
N PHE A 224 -17.43 21.06 -14.76
CA PHE A 224 -16.06 21.38 -14.39
C PHE A 224 -15.52 22.59 -15.17
N GLU A 225 -15.79 22.65 -16.46
CA GLU A 225 -15.43 23.79 -17.31
C GLU A 225 -16.16 25.07 -16.87
N ALA A 226 -17.48 24.99 -16.64
CA ALA A 226 -18.29 26.14 -16.25
C ALA A 226 -17.87 26.76 -14.91
N VAL A 227 -17.42 25.96 -13.94
CA VAL A 227 -16.97 26.46 -12.63
C VAL A 227 -15.48 26.85 -12.59
N THR A 228 -14.72 26.57 -13.64
CA THR A 228 -13.28 26.86 -13.69
C THR A 228 -13.05 28.36 -13.85
N ILE A 229 -12.36 28.98 -12.89
CA ILE A 229 -11.97 30.39 -12.97
C ILE A 229 -10.62 30.49 -13.68
N GLU A 230 -10.63 30.90 -14.96
CA GLU A 230 -9.42 30.94 -15.81
C GLU A 230 -8.29 31.75 -15.20
N ASN A 231 -8.60 32.91 -14.60
CA ASN A 231 -7.61 33.80 -13.97
C ASN A 231 -6.94 33.19 -12.71
N ARG A 232 -7.48 32.09 -12.15
CA ARG A 232 -6.89 31.38 -11.01
C ARG A 232 -6.09 30.13 -11.44
N ARG A 233 -5.89 29.93 -12.74
CA ARG A 233 -5.22 28.74 -13.27
C ARG A 233 -3.72 28.78 -12.97
N ASN A 234 -3.26 27.87 -12.10
CA ASN A 234 -1.85 27.64 -11.84
C ASN A 234 -1.50 26.15 -12.00
N LEU A 235 -0.95 25.80 -13.16
CA LEU A 235 -0.63 24.41 -13.51
C LEU A 235 0.48 23.80 -12.63
N LYS A 236 1.45 24.61 -12.17
CA LYS A 236 2.53 24.13 -11.30
C LYS A 236 1.94 23.68 -9.96
N VAL A 237 1.11 24.52 -9.37
CA VAL A 237 0.43 24.22 -8.10
C VAL A 237 -0.54 23.04 -8.26
N GLN A 238 -1.31 23.00 -9.35
CA GLN A 238 -2.19 21.87 -9.64
C GLN A 238 -1.42 20.55 -9.73
N GLN A 239 -0.24 20.53 -10.35
CA GLN A 239 0.59 19.33 -10.46
C GLN A 239 1.24 18.91 -9.13
N GLN A 240 1.52 19.86 -8.24
CA GLN A 240 2.00 19.57 -6.88
C GLN A 240 0.93 18.86 -6.05
N PHE A 241 -0.32 19.35 -6.09
CA PHE A 241 -1.42 18.74 -5.37
C PHE A 241 -1.93 17.46 -6.04
N MET A 242 -2.01 17.44 -7.36
CA MET A 242 -2.51 16.32 -8.17
C MET A 242 -1.48 15.95 -9.25
N PRO A 243 -0.53 15.05 -8.93
CA PRO A 243 0.50 14.62 -9.87
C PRO A 243 -0.08 14.06 -11.17
N LYS A 244 0.56 14.39 -12.30
CA LYS A 244 0.10 14.02 -13.65
C LYS A 244 -0.15 12.53 -13.87
N LYS A 245 0.59 11.66 -13.17
CA LYS A 245 0.44 10.20 -13.28
C LYS A 245 -0.99 9.71 -12.98
N TYR A 246 -1.75 10.44 -12.17
CA TYR A 246 -3.14 10.09 -11.85
C TYR A 246 -4.14 10.62 -12.88
N TRP A 247 -3.76 11.57 -13.74
CA TRP A 247 -4.69 12.29 -14.61
C TRP A 247 -5.35 11.39 -15.66
N LYS A 248 -4.71 10.28 -16.03
CA LYS A 248 -5.27 9.31 -16.98
C LYS A 248 -6.55 8.62 -16.48
N TYR A 249 -6.80 8.64 -15.17
CA TYR A 249 -8.01 8.08 -14.55
C TYR A 249 -9.06 9.12 -14.18
N LEU A 250 -8.77 10.41 -14.39
CA LEU A 250 -9.73 11.48 -14.14
C LEU A 250 -10.71 11.61 -15.30
N ILE A 251 -11.92 12.06 -14.98
CA ILE A 251 -12.95 12.35 -15.97
C ILE A 251 -12.81 13.82 -16.39
N GLU A 252 -12.62 14.70 -15.42
CA GLU A 252 -12.15 16.05 -15.68
C GLU A 252 -10.77 15.95 -16.31
N LYS A 253 -10.57 16.52 -17.50
CA LYS A 253 -9.25 16.58 -18.14
C LYS A 253 -8.56 17.85 -17.63
N PRO A 254 -7.75 17.80 -16.54
CA PRO A 254 -6.99 18.96 -16.11
C PRO A 254 -6.15 19.46 -17.28
N ALA A 255 -6.25 20.76 -17.54
CA ALA A 255 -5.98 21.30 -18.84
C ALA A 255 -4.50 21.14 -19.24
N ASN A 256 -4.27 20.27 -20.26
CA ASN A 256 -3.06 19.95 -21.03
C ASN A 256 -2.96 18.46 -21.45
N TYR A 257 -4.01 17.64 -21.30
CA TYR A 257 -3.97 16.25 -21.78
C TYR A 257 -3.69 16.13 -23.31
N ASN A 258 -4.06 17.14 -24.10
CA ASN A 258 -4.01 17.08 -25.57
C ASN A 258 -2.83 17.81 -26.25
N LYS A 259 -1.91 18.45 -25.51
CA LYS A 259 -0.74 19.16 -26.11
C LYS A 259 0.59 18.41 -26.01
N LEU A 260 0.56 17.13 -25.63
CA LEU A 260 1.77 16.32 -25.35
C LEU A 260 1.69 14.90 -25.94
N LYS A 261 1.02 14.73 -27.08
CA LYS A 261 1.30 13.59 -27.97
C LYS A 261 2.30 14.04 -29.03
#